data_AF-A0A5B0M361-F1
#
_entry.id   AF-A0A5B0M361-F1
#
_cell.length_a   1.000
_cell.length_b   1.000
_cell.length_c   1.000
_cell.angle_alpha   90.00
_cell.angle_beta   90.00
_cell.angle_gamma   90.00
#
_symmetry.space_group_name_H-M   'P 1'
#
loop_
_entity.id
_entity.type
_entity.pdbx_description
1 polymer ?
#
loop_
_entity_poly.entity_id
_entity_poly.type
_entity_poly.pdbx_seq_one_letter_code
_entity_poly.pdbx_strand_id
1 'polypeptide(L)'
;MSSRYSSRRSPNLSTATRLPFLDYLDLLVNPDLGSPPEVLYDPHANIQFLLRCQSSQWGGIARSPGDHPDVYHTYLALASLSLSAHATGPSDPSKIPDLERRAPAGLDRLPRHDPLLNVPVQASEWISKCFAPQQDPSL
;
A
#
# COMPACT_ATOMS: atom_id res chain seq x y z
N MET A 1 38.11 31.92 -43.17
CA MET A 1 37.07 30.87 -43.30
C MET A 1 37.05 30.09 -42.00
N SER A 2 35.95 30.22 -41.26
CA SER A 2 35.87 29.99 -39.81
C SER A 2 35.72 28.53 -39.41
N SER A 3 36.55 28.14 -38.43
CA SER A 3 36.39 26.98 -37.56
C SER A 3 35.07 27.07 -36.80
N ARG A 4 34.21 26.05 -36.91
CA ARG A 4 32.98 25.94 -36.12
C ARG A 4 33.17 24.88 -35.03
N TYR A 5 33.54 25.36 -33.85
CA TYR A 5 33.33 24.65 -32.59
C TYR A 5 31.87 24.23 -32.49
N SER A 6 31.61 22.92 -32.47
CA SER A 6 30.30 22.36 -32.17
C SER A 6 30.02 22.55 -30.68
N SER A 7 29.17 23.51 -30.34
CA SER A 7 28.63 23.70 -29.00
C SER A 7 27.90 22.43 -28.55
N ARG A 8 28.41 21.74 -27.53
CA ARG A 8 27.68 20.65 -26.87
C ARG A 8 26.46 21.27 -26.20
N ARG A 9 25.25 20.94 -26.66
CA ARG A 9 24.03 21.20 -25.90
C ARG A 9 24.15 20.49 -24.56
N SER A 10 24.06 21.27 -23.48
CA SER A 10 23.83 20.76 -22.14
C SER A 10 22.56 19.90 -22.14
N PRO A 11 22.55 18.70 -21.55
CA PRO A 11 21.33 17.93 -21.39
C PRO A 11 20.37 18.71 -20.48
N ASN A 12 19.12 18.83 -20.91
CA ASN A 12 18.04 19.47 -20.16
C ASN A 12 17.85 18.71 -18.83
N LEU A 13 18.07 19.39 -17.71
CA LEU A 13 17.97 18.85 -16.35
C LEU A 13 16.52 18.66 -15.87
N SER A 14 15.55 18.53 -16.78
CA SER A 14 14.13 18.29 -16.45
C SER A 14 13.76 16.80 -16.38
N THR A 15 14.71 15.89 -16.59
CA THR A 15 14.50 14.44 -16.42
C THR A 15 15.20 13.97 -15.16
N ALA A 16 14.89 14.62 -14.02
CA ALA A 16 15.18 14.00 -12.73
C ALA A 16 14.38 12.70 -12.72
N THR A 17 15.10 11.57 -12.73
CA THR A 17 14.57 10.21 -12.71
C THR A 17 13.47 10.13 -11.65
N ARG A 18 12.20 10.23 -12.06
CA ARG A 18 11.07 9.92 -11.18
C ARG A 18 11.31 8.49 -10.73
N LEU A 19 11.61 8.32 -9.45
CA LEU A 19 11.78 6.99 -8.90
C LEU A 19 10.43 6.29 -9.06
N PRO A 20 10.36 5.06 -9.58
CA PRO A 20 9.11 4.31 -9.70
C PRO A 20 8.35 4.23 -8.36
N PHE A 21 9.07 4.40 -7.25
CA PHE A 21 8.58 4.63 -5.90
C PHE A 21 7.58 5.80 -5.75
N LEU A 22 7.88 6.97 -6.34
CA LEU A 22 7.01 8.14 -6.24
C LEU A 22 5.76 8.01 -7.11
N ASP A 23 5.86 7.29 -8.23
CA ASP A 23 4.69 7.01 -9.08
C ASP A 23 3.70 6.08 -8.37
N TYR A 24 4.20 5.13 -7.55
CA TYR A 24 3.36 4.27 -6.73
C TYR A 24 2.68 5.05 -5.58
N LEU A 25 3.42 5.94 -4.91
CA LEU A 25 2.87 6.82 -3.89
C LEU A 25 1.81 7.78 -4.49
N ASP A 26 2.07 8.32 -5.68
CA ASP A 26 1.14 9.18 -6.42
C ASP A 26 -0.16 8.45 -6.78
N LEU A 27 -0.09 7.17 -7.18
CA LEU A 27 -1.28 6.31 -7.43
C LEU A 27 -2.04 5.96 -6.16
N LEU A 28 -1.33 5.83 -5.03
CA LEU A 28 -1.99 5.60 -3.74
C LEU A 28 -2.70 6.86 -3.24
N VAL A 29 -2.07 8.02 -3.35
CA VAL A 29 -2.59 9.30 -2.86
C VAL A 29 -3.67 9.86 -3.80
N ASN A 30 -3.58 9.59 -5.11
CA ASN A 30 -4.54 10.02 -6.11
C ASN A 30 -5.22 8.80 -6.76
N PRO A 31 -6.26 8.23 -6.13
CA PRO A 31 -6.96 7.05 -6.65
C PRO A 31 -7.65 7.30 -8.01
N ASP A 32 -7.83 8.56 -8.39
CA ASP A 32 -8.45 8.98 -9.66
C ASP A 32 -7.47 8.92 -10.85
N LEU A 33 -6.16 8.71 -10.59
CA LEU A 33 -5.09 8.76 -11.60
C LEU A 33 -4.79 7.40 -12.27
N GLY A 34 -5.46 6.31 -11.88
CA GLY A 34 -5.30 5.00 -12.50
C GLY A 34 -6.27 3.95 -11.98
N SER A 35 -6.42 2.84 -12.71
CA SER A 35 -7.09 1.65 -12.15
C SER A 35 -6.38 1.20 -10.88
N PRO A 36 -7.09 0.72 -9.84
CA PRO A 36 -6.44 0.19 -8.65
C PRO A 36 -5.38 -0.83 -9.07
N PRO A 37 -4.19 -0.82 -8.45
CA PRO A 37 -3.11 -1.71 -8.86
C PRO A 37 -3.61 -3.15 -8.85
N GLU A 38 -3.46 -3.82 -9.99
CA GLU A 38 -3.89 -5.21 -10.14
C GLU A 38 -3.17 -6.08 -9.11
N VAL A 39 -3.93 -6.67 -8.21
CA VAL A 39 -3.38 -7.52 -7.16
C VAL A 39 -3.17 -8.92 -7.72
N LEU A 40 -1.92 -9.38 -7.72
CA LEU A 40 -1.49 -10.65 -8.31
C LEU A 40 -1.72 -11.88 -7.40
N TYR A 41 -2.50 -11.73 -6.32
CA TYR A 41 -2.88 -12.79 -5.39
C TYR A 41 -4.38 -12.71 -5.09
N ASP A 42 -4.98 -13.81 -4.61
CA ASP A 42 -6.39 -13.82 -4.16
C ASP A 42 -6.51 -13.17 -2.78
N PRO A 43 -7.06 -11.94 -2.68
CA PRO A 43 -7.11 -11.23 -1.41
C PRO A 43 -8.14 -11.83 -0.45
N HIS A 44 -9.18 -12.47 -0.96
CA HIS A 44 -10.21 -13.11 -0.15
C HIS A 44 -9.66 -14.37 0.52
N ALA A 45 -8.97 -15.23 -0.25
CA ALA A 45 -8.30 -16.40 0.31
C ALA A 45 -7.25 -16.01 1.37
N ASN A 46 -6.51 -14.91 1.16
CA ASN A 46 -5.56 -14.39 2.14
C ASN A 46 -6.26 -13.93 3.43
N ILE A 47 -7.35 -13.16 3.32
CA ILE A 47 -8.16 -12.76 4.48
C ILE A 47 -8.60 -14.00 5.27
N GLN A 48 -9.20 -14.99 4.60
CA GLN A 48 -9.65 -16.21 5.27
C GLN A 48 -8.53 -16.96 5.98
N PHE A 49 -7.34 -17.03 5.39
CA PHE A 49 -6.18 -17.65 6.02
C PHE A 49 -5.78 -16.91 7.30
N LEU A 50 -5.61 -15.59 7.24
CA LEU A 50 -5.18 -14.78 8.39
C LEU A 50 -6.18 -14.81 9.54
N LEU A 51 -7.48 -14.89 9.26
CA LEU A 51 -8.50 -15.05 10.31
C LEU A 51 -8.42 -16.40 11.02
N ARG A 52 -8.02 -17.47 10.32
CA ARG A 52 -7.78 -18.78 10.96
C ARG A 52 -6.54 -18.79 11.87
N CYS A 53 -5.64 -17.82 11.72
CA CYS A 53 -4.48 -17.65 12.57
C CYS A 53 -4.79 -16.84 13.86
N GLN A 54 -6.03 -16.38 14.07
CA GLN A 54 -6.41 -15.68 15.30
C GLN A 54 -6.49 -16.64 16.49
N SER A 55 -5.95 -16.19 17.62
CA SER A 55 -6.07 -16.92 18.88
C SER A 55 -7.35 -16.52 19.62
N SER A 56 -8.23 -17.49 19.88
CA SER A 56 -9.44 -17.31 20.68
C SER A 56 -9.15 -17.19 22.19
N GLN A 57 -7.99 -17.69 22.64
CA GLN A 57 -7.61 -17.70 24.05
C GLN A 57 -6.84 -16.43 24.46
N TRP A 58 -5.94 -15.96 23.60
CA TRP A 58 -4.96 -14.91 23.95
C TRP A 58 -5.18 -13.60 23.17
N GLY A 59 -6.03 -13.61 22.14
CA GLY A 59 -6.05 -12.56 21.13
C GLY A 59 -4.78 -12.57 20.27
N GLY A 60 -4.68 -11.61 19.35
CA GLY A 60 -3.57 -11.55 18.39
C GLY A 60 -3.66 -12.59 17.26
N ILE A 61 -2.71 -12.52 16.33
CA ILE A 61 -2.63 -13.38 15.16
C ILE A 61 -1.26 -14.06 15.14
N ALA A 62 -1.26 -15.37 14.98
CA ALA A 62 -0.06 -16.19 14.90
C ALA A 62 0.45 -16.34 13.46
N ARG A 63 1.61 -16.98 13.32
CA ARG A 63 2.17 -17.34 12.01
C ARG A 63 1.25 -18.27 11.22
N SER A 64 0.70 -19.27 11.89
CA SER A 64 -0.13 -20.32 11.30
C SER A 64 -1.30 -20.67 12.24
N PRO A 65 -2.36 -21.32 11.74
CA PRO A 65 -3.46 -21.77 12.59
C PRO A 65 -2.97 -22.72 13.70
N GLY A 66 -3.33 -22.42 14.95
CA GLY A 66 -2.94 -23.21 16.12
C GLY A 66 -1.58 -22.84 16.74
N ASP A 67 -0.78 -21.99 16.08
CA ASP A 67 0.45 -21.47 16.67
C ASP A 67 0.15 -20.44 17.77
N HIS A 68 1.14 -20.19 18.66
CA HIS A 68 1.03 -19.14 19.65
C HIS A 68 1.13 -17.76 18.98
N PRO A 69 0.23 -16.80 19.28
CA PRO A 69 0.28 -15.46 18.70
C PRO A 69 1.47 -14.67 19.25
N ASP A 70 2.00 -13.76 18.44
CA ASP A 70 3.02 -12.80 18.85
C ASP A 70 2.79 -11.44 18.20
N VAL A 71 3.46 -10.41 18.72
CA VAL A 71 3.30 -9.01 18.26
C VAL A 71 3.74 -8.81 16.81
N TYR A 72 4.72 -9.58 16.34
CA TYR A 72 5.28 -9.44 15.00
C TYR A 72 4.29 -9.95 13.95
N HIS A 73 3.81 -11.19 14.11
CA HIS A 73 2.80 -11.77 13.22
C HIS A 73 1.46 -11.05 13.33
N THR A 74 1.09 -10.57 14.52
CA THR A 74 -0.12 -9.75 14.69
C THR A 74 -0.05 -8.48 13.85
N TYR A 75 1.05 -7.73 13.92
CA TYR A 75 1.20 -6.50 13.14
C TYR A 75 1.20 -6.77 11.63
N LEU A 76 1.99 -7.75 11.17
CA LEU A 76 2.05 -8.08 9.74
C LEU A 76 0.71 -8.58 9.19
N ALA A 77 -0.01 -9.39 9.97
CA ALA A 77 -1.32 -9.87 9.58
C ALA A 77 -2.35 -8.73 9.50
N LEU A 78 -2.34 -7.77 10.43
CA LEU A 78 -3.23 -6.60 10.37
C LEU A 78 -2.94 -5.70 9.17
N ALA A 79 -1.66 -5.49 8.84
CA ALA A 79 -1.28 -4.76 7.64
C ALA A 79 -1.74 -5.49 6.37
N SER A 80 -1.53 -6.80 6.29
CA SER A 80 -1.97 -7.63 5.16
C SER A 80 -3.51 -7.67 5.02
N LEU A 81 -4.24 -7.73 6.14
CA LEU A 81 -5.70 -7.66 6.17
C LEU A 81 -6.19 -6.30 5.65
N SER A 82 -5.56 -5.19 6.05
CA SER A 82 -5.87 -3.87 5.51
C SER A 82 -5.68 -3.85 3.98
N LEU A 83 -4.50 -4.24 3.49
CA LEU A 83 -4.21 -4.25 2.06
C LEU A 83 -5.18 -5.13 1.27
N SER A 84 -5.50 -6.32 1.79
CA SER A 84 -6.41 -7.25 1.13
C SER A 84 -7.85 -6.73 1.09
N ALA A 85 -8.34 -6.14 2.19
CA ALA A 85 -9.68 -5.58 2.28
C ALA A 85 -9.89 -4.38 1.34
N HIS A 86 -8.85 -3.55 1.17
CA HIS A 86 -8.88 -2.42 0.23
C HIS A 86 -8.66 -2.85 -1.23
N ALA A 87 -8.09 -4.04 -1.46
CA ALA A 87 -7.95 -4.64 -2.78
C ALA A 87 -9.21 -5.32 -3.31
N THR A 88 -10.07 -5.87 -2.43
CA THR A 88 -11.31 -6.57 -2.86
C THR A 88 -12.39 -5.66 -3.44
N GLY A 89 -12.21 -4.33 -3.42
CA GLY A 89 -13.25 -3.37 -3.81
C GLY A 89 -14.54 -3.53 -3.00
N PRO A 90 -15.60 -2.75 -3.27
CA PRO A 90 -16.94 -3.14 -2.85
C PRO A 90 -17.25 -4.45 -3.56
N SER A 91 -17.21 -5.55 -2.82
CA SER A 91 -17.51 -6.88 -3.33
C SER A 91 -18.84 -6.84 -4.09
N ASP A 92 -18.83 -7.19 -5.38
CA ASP A 92 -20.06 -7.47 -6.11
C ASP A 92 -20.77 -8.61 -5.35
N PRO A 93 -21.91 -8.33 -4.69
CA PRO A 93 -22.56 -9.31 -3.82
C PRO A 93 -23.05 -10.54 -4.58
N SER A 94 -23.02 -10.52 -5.93
CA SER A 94 -23.38 -11.65 -6.78
C SER A 94 -22.29 -12.73 -6.93
N LYS A 95 -21.04 -12.46 -6.51
CA LYS A 95 -19.90 -13.39 -6.66
C LYS A 95 -19.48 -14.11 -5.39
N ILE A 96 -20.06 -13.77 -4.24
CA ILE A 96 -19.71 -14.36 -2.95
C ILE A 96 -20.75 -15.44 -2.59
N PRO A 97 -20.34 -16.72 -2.44
CA PRO A 97 -21.24 -17.77 -1.95
C PRO A 97 -21.87 -17.37 -0.61
N ASP A 98 -23.15 -17.71 -0.39
CA ASP A 98 -23.97 -17.24 0.74
C ASP A 98 -23.37 -17.42 2.14
N LEU A 99 -22.41 -18.34 2.31
CA LEU A 99 -21.67 -18.55 3.57
C LEU A 99 -20.61 -17.47 3.87
N GLU A 100 -20.19 -16.67 2.90
CA GLU A 100 -19.07 -15.71 3.01
C GLU A 100 -19.50 -14.25 2.89
N ARG A 101 -20.82 -14.00 2.76
CA ARG A 101 -21.43 -12.68 2.49
C ARG A 101 -21.16 -11.62 3.57
N ARG A 102 -20.53 -11.98 4.68
CA ARG A 102 -20.08 -11.02 5.68
C ARG A 102 -18.56 -11.03 5.63
N ALA A 103 -18.00 -10.02 4.94
CA ALA A 103 -16.66 -9.57 5.30
C ALA A 103 -16.61 -9.55 6.85
N PRO A 104 -15.62 -10.19 7.48
CA PRO A 104 -15.55 -10.29 8.93
C PRO A 104 -15.75 -8.89 9.49
N ALA A 105 -16.77 -8.74 10.33
CA ALA A 105 -17.24 -7.42 10.76
C ALA A 105 -16.05 -6.59 11.27
N GLY A 106 -15.78 -5.45 10.62
CA GLY A 106 -14.76 -4.50 11.04
C GLY A 106 -13.47 -4.44 10.20
N LEU A 107 -13.27 -5.28 9.17
CA LEU A 107 -12.11 -5.11 8.26
C LEU A 107 -12.16 -3.78 7.50
N ASP A 108 -13.36 -3.29 7.21
CA ASP A 108 -13.65 -1.96 6.66
C ASP A 108 -13.14 -0.81 7.55
N ARG A 109 -12.90 -1.08 8.83
CA ARG A 109 -12.39 -0.09 9.80
C ARG A 109 -10.87 -0.06 9.86
N LEU A 110 -10.17 -1.00 9.22
CA LEU A 110 -8.71 -0.99 9.20
C LEU A 110 -8.23 0.19 8.34
N PRO A 111 -7.32 1.04 8.87
CA PRO A 111 -6.79 2.15 8.09
C PRO A 111 -6.01 1.59 6.92
N ARG A 112 -6.21 2.20 5.75
CA ARG A 112 -5.46 1.85 4.53
C ARG A 112 -3.97 1.94 4.82
N HIS A 113 -3.24 0.88 4.49
CA HIS A 113 -1.79 0.83 4.63
C HIS A 113 -1.11 1.30 3.34
N ASP A 114 -0.04 2.06 3.52
CA ASP A 114 1.02 2.24 2.55
C ASP A 114 1.83 0.92 2.51
N PRO A 115 1.81 0.16 1.42
CA PRO A 115 2.45 -1.16 1.35
C PRO A 115 3.98 -1.08 1.20
N LEU A 116 4.52 0.10 0.95
CA LEU A 116 5.94 0.34 0.79
C LEU A 116 6.60 0.64 2.14
N LEU A 117 5.96 1.51 2.95
CA LEU A 117 6.42 1.80 4.31
C LEU A 117 5.80 0.87 5.36
N ASN A 118 4.78 0.09 4.98
CA ASN A 118 3.97 -0.75 5.86
C ASN A 118 3.35 0.02 7.04
N VAL A 119 2.97 1.28 6.84
CA VAL A 119 2.31 2.13 7.85
C VAL A 119 0.96 2.61 7.33
N PRO A 120 0.05 3.11 8.18
CA PRO A 120 -1.14 3.80 7.68
C PRO A 120 -0.79 4.92 6.69
N VAL A 121 -1.57 5.08 5.63
CA VAL A 121 -1.34 6.13 4.60
C VAL A 121 -1.18 7.52 5.22
N GLN A 122 -1.97 7.84 6.26
CA GLN A 122 -1.86 9.10 6.98
C GLN A 122 -0.47 9.33 7.62
N ALA A 123 0.18 8.27 8.10
CA ALA A 123 1.53 8.34 8.64
C ALA A 123 2.57 8.52 7.52
N SER A 124 2.39 7.83 6.38
CA SER A 124 3.24 8.02 5.20
C SER A 124 3.18 9.46 4.69
N GLU A 125 1.98 10.03 4.55
CA GLU A 125 1.80 11.43 4.16
C GLU A 125 2.46 12.42 5.14
N TRP A 126 2.37 12.13 6.44
CA TRP A 126 3.02 12.94 7.45
C TRP A 126 4.55 12.90 7.33
N ILE A 127 5.13 11.71 7.14
CA ILE A 127 6.56 11.53 6.87
C ILE A 127 6.96 12.33 5.64
N SER A 128 6.24 12.19 4.52
CA SER A 128 6.53 12.94 3.30
C SER A 128 6.53 14.45 3.50
N LYS A 129 5.58 14.99 4.27
CA LYS A 129 5.52 16.43 4.60
C LYS A 129 6.71 16.87 5.44
N CYS A 130 7.12 16.09 6.44
CA CYS A 130 8.24 16.43 7.31
C CYS A 130 9.59 16.46 6.59
N PHE A 131 9.75 15.64 5.54
CA PHE A 131 11.01 15.51 4.80
C PHE A 131 10.94 16.10 3.37
N ALA A 132 9.87 16.83 3.04
CA ALA A 132 9.76 17.52 1.75
C ALA A 132 10.88 18.58 1.62
N PRO A 133 11.54 18.68 0.45
CA PRO A 133 12.53 19.73 0.20
C PRO A 133 11.90 21.09 0.47
N GLN A 134 12.52 21.88 1.36
CA GLN A 134 12.13 23.27 1.53
C GLN A 134 12.45 23.99 0.22
N GLN A 135 11.47 24.68 -0.38
CA GLN A 135 11.76 25.59 -1.48
C GLN A 135 12.64 26.70 -0.90
N ASP A 136 13.89 26.79 -1.36
CA ASP A 136 14.74 27.92 -1.03
C ASP A 136 14.11 29.17 -1.67
N PRO A 137 13.63 30.16 -0.88
CA PRO A 137 13.02 31.37 -1.43
C PRO A 137 14.04 32.29 -2.13
N SER A 138 15.33 31.93 -2.16
CA SER A 138 16.42 32.73 -2.71
C SER A 138 16.94 32.31 -4.10
N LEU A 139 16.26 31.37 -4.78
CA LEU A 139 16.50 31.01 -6.19
C LEU A 139 15.36 31.44 -7.12
#